data_AF-A0A3C1FKE8-F1
#
_entry.id   AF-A0A3C1FKE8-F1
#
_cell.length_a   1.000
_cell.length_b   1.000
_cell.length_c   1.000
_cell.angle_alpha   90.00
_cell.angle_beta   90.00
_cell.angle_gamma   90.00
#
_symmetry.space_group_name_H-M   'P 1'
#
loop_
_entity.id
_entity.type
_entity.pdbx_description
1 polymer ?
#
loop_
_entity_poly.entity_id
_entity_poly.type
_entity_poly.pdbx_seq_one_letter_code
_entity_poly.pdbx_strand_id
1 'polypeptide(L)'
;PEGDAVLQVRTLELPVISPYTQRYLGYALTRGRLDAKVDATVAAGQLTADSQLKLSKLKMEVADQDKAAPMQAQIDLPINTALSLLRDSDDIIALSLPVSGPLDNPQIGIGQVINKALGKALKATVATTLTALFPVTGVLVVANLAGTPKLKFNPVTFDPGQDALPDAQTAYLDEVAALLKARPAVELTFCGRVTEADREALAGEDAEKGEKPKPAGDEKAAEPSVADAALLALGDRRVNRVKRYLVDAHSLEPARMFECKSAIDTGTDARPHVEVLM
;
A
#
# COMPACT_ATOMS: atom_id res chain seq x y z
N PRO A 1 27.39 4.84 -23.48
CA PRO A 1 26.95 3.43 -23.36
C PRO A 1 25.89 3.20 -24.43
N GLU A 2 25.91 2.05 -25.10
CA GLU A 2 24.90 1.67 -26.09
C GLU A 2 24.37 0.30 -25.70
N GLY A 3 23.07 0.08 -25.90
CA GLY A 3 22.45 -1.20 -25.60
C GLY A 3 20.95 -1.10 -25.33
N ASP A 4 20.33 -2.27 -25.38
CA ASP A 4 18.92 -2.46 -25.07
C ASP A 4 18.77 -3.08 -23.68
N ALA A 5 17.73 -2.67 -22.97
CA ALA A 5 17.37 -3.17 -21.66
C ALA A 5 15.86 -3.38 -21.58
N VAL A 6 15.45 -4.53 -21.04
CA VAL A 6 14.05 -4.84 -20.74
C VAL A 6 13.92 -5.04 -19.24
N LEU A 7 13.07 -4.22 -18.62
CA LEU A 7 12.71 -4.34 -17.21
C LEU A 7 11.27 -4.86 -17.12
N GLN A 8 11.06 -5.89 -16.30
CA GLN A 8 9.72 -6.32 -15.91
C GLN A 8 9.61 -6.33 -14.38
N VAL A 9 8.61 -5.62 -13.88
CA VAL A 9 8.20 -5.63 -12.48
C VAL A 9 6.78 -6.15 -12.43
N ARG A 10 6.53 -7.12 -11.55
CA ARG A 10 5.18 -7.68 -11.37
C ARG A 10 4.80 -7.59 -9.90
N THR A 11 3.59 -7.11 -9.65
CA THR A 11 2.97 -7.13 -8.32
C THR A 11 3.82 -6.46 -7.25
N LEU A 12 4.46 -5.34 -7.58
CA LEU A 12 5.19 -4.54 -6.59
C LEU A 12 4.19 -3.76 -5.73
N GLU A 13 4.20 -3.99 -4.42
CA GLU A 13 3.42 -3.19 -3.47
C GLU A 13 4.00 -1.77 -3.41
N LEU A 14 3.15 -0.78 -3.73
CA LEU A 14 3.55 0.62 -3.82
C LEU A 14 4.05 1.24 -2.49
N PRO A 15 3.53 0.86 -1.30
CA PRO A 15 4.05 1.38 -0.04
C PRO A 15 5.56 1.15 0.15
N VAL A 16 6.10 0.07 -0.40
CA VAL A 16 7.54 -0.27 -0.31
C VAL A 16 8.41 0.79 -0.99
N ILE A 17 7.95 1.37 -2.09
CA ILE A 17 8.68 2.41 -2.83
C ILE A 17 8.25 3.83 -2.46
N SER A 18 7.31 4.00 -1.53
CA SER A 18 6.85 5.29 -1.03
C SER A 18 7.99 6.22 -0.59
N PRO A 19 9.10 5.76 0.05
CA PRO A 19 10.19 6.67 0.43
C PRO A 19 10.77 7.45 -0.76
N TYR A 20 10.81 6.86 -1.96
CA TYR A 20 11.27 7.53 -3.17
C TYR A 20 10.29 8.62 -3.61
N THR A 21 8.99 8.32 -3.68
CA THR A 21 7.99 9.32 -4.10
C THR A 21 7.83 10.43 -3.08
N GLN A 22 8.00 10.16 -1.79
CA GLN A 22 8.02 11.19 -0.76
C GLN A 22 9.20 12.14 -0.96
N ARG A 23 10.39 11.58 -1.23
CA ARG A 23 11.61 12.36 -1.41
C ARG A 23 11.54 13.30 -2.61
N TYR A 24 10.99 12.85 -3.74
CA TYR A 24 11.04 13.59 -5.01
C TYR A 24 9.73 14.30 -5.38
N LEU A 25 8.58 13.78 -4.97
CA LEU A 25 7.25 14.31 -5.33
C LEU A 25 6.51 14.88 -4.12
N GLY A 26 6.97 14.63 -2.89
CA GLY A 26 6.26 15.04 -1.67
C GLY A 26 5.02 14.20 -1.35
N TYR A 27 4.83 13.06 -2.02
CA TYR A 27 3.68 12.18 -1.81
C TYR A 27 4.07 10.80 -1.30
N ALA A 28 3.37 10.34 -0.28
CA ALA A 28 3.38 8.96 0.19
C ALA A 28 2.48 8.09 -0.69
N LEU A 29 2.97 6.92 -1.08
CA LEU A 29 2.14 5.87 -1.66
C LEU A 29 1.58 5.01 -0.52
N THR A 30 0.35 5.27 -0.11
CA THR A 30 -0.23 4.63 1.08
C THR A 30 -0.90 3.29 0.78
N ARG A 31 -1.27 3.05 -0.48
CA ARG A 31 -1.85 1.79 -0.96
C ARG A 31 -1.62 1.62 -2.47
N GLY A 32 -1.61 0.37 -2.91
CA GLY A 32 -1.78 -0.04 -4.31
C GLY A 32 -0.64 -0.93 -4.80
N ARG A 33 -0.77 -1.43 -6.03
CA ARG A 33 0.23 -2.31 -6.66
C ARG A 33 0.64 -1.80 -8.03
N LEU A 34 1.87 -2.11 -8.43
CA LEU A 34 2.44 -1.79 -9.73
C LEU A 34 2.86 -3.07 -10.45
N ASP A 35 2.36 -3.22 -11.67
CA ASP A 35 3.00 -4.01 -12.72
C ASP A 35 3.61 -3.04 -13.73
N ALA A 36 4.86 -3.24 -14.11
CA ALA A 36 5.56 -2.39 -15.07
C ALA A 36 6.32 -3.25 -16.08
N LYS A 37 6.26 -2.86 -17.35
CA LYS A 37 7.17 -3.31 -18.40
C LYS A 37 7.83 -2.08 -18.99
N VAL A 38 9.15 -2.07 -19.03
CA VAL A 38 9.92 -0.98 -19.65
C VAL A 38 10.85 -1.62 -20.67
N ASP A 39 10.68 -1.24 -21.93
CA ASP A 39 11.59 -1.57 -23.01
C ASP A 39 12.38 -0.30 -23.33
N ALA A 40 13.69 -0.31 -23.08
CA ALA A 40 14.56 0.86 -23.22
C ALA A 40 15.74 0.56 -24.16
N THR A 41 16.04 1.51 -25.04
CA THR A 41 17.17 1.49 -25.96
C THR A 41 18.00 2.75 -25.73
N VAL A 42 19.31 2.57 -25.64
CA VAL A 42 20.28 3.65 -25.57
C VAL A 42 21.17 3.59 -26.79
N ALA A 43 21.17 4.66 -27.59
CA ALA A 43 22.00 4.78 -28.79
C ALA A 43 22.49 6.22 -28.93
N ALA A 44 23.78 6.41 -29.22
CA ALA A 44 24.37 7.75 -29.41
C ALA A 44 24.06 8.76 -28.29
N GLY A 45 24.01 8.31 -27.03
CA GLY A 45 23.69 9.15 -25.87
C GLY A 45 22.20 9.53 -25.72
N GLN A 46 21.34 9.00 -26.59
CA GLN A 46 19.89 9.17 -26.54
C GLN A 46 19.26 7.94 -25.91
N LEU A 47 18.35 8.17 -24.98
CA LEU A 47 17.42 7.19 -24.43
C LEU A 47 16.12 7.22 -25.24
N THR A 48 15.63 6.05 -25.60
CA THR A 48 14.23 5.84 -26.00
C THR A 48 13.68 4.70 -25.17
N ALA A 49 12.62 4.92 -24.41
CA ALA A 49 11.99 3.88 -23.61
C ALA A 49 10.47 3.92 -23.75
N ASP A 50 9.85 2.76 -23.92
CA ASP A 50 8.40 2.59 -23.79
C ASP A 50 8.11 1.95 -22.43
N SER A 51 7.40 2.69 -21.57
CA SER A 51 7.03 2.20 -20.24
C SER A 51 5.53 1.94 -20.19
N GLN A 52 5.15 0.68 -20.00
CA GLN A 52 3.77 0.26 -19.77
C GLN A 52 3.59 0.00 -18.27
N LEU A 53 2.81 0.86 -17.63
CA LEU A 53 2.54 0.80 -16.20
C LEU A 53 1.08 0.44 -15.97
N LYS A 54 0.83 -0.51 -15.07
CA LYS A 54 -0.49 -0.85 -14.55
C LYS A 54 -0.48 -0.66 -13.04
N LEU A 55 -1.12 0.41 -12.59
CA LEU A 55 -1.29 0.73 -11.18
C LEU A 55 -2.68 0.29 -10.75
N SER A 56 -2.78 -0.49 -9.68
CA SER A 56 -4.06 -0.97 -9.15
C SER A 56 -4.28 -0.39 -7.76
N LYS A 57 -5.45 0.23 -7.53
CA LYS A 57 -5.87 0.78 -6.22
C LYS A 57 -4.90 1.81 -5.61
N LEU A 58 -4.16 2.53 -6.45
CA LEU A 58 -3.16 3.52 -6.03
C LEU A 58 -3.81 4.59 -5.15
N LYS A 59 -3.38 4.74 -3.89
CA LYS A 59 -3.72 5.91 -3.06
C LYS A 59 -2.47 6.69 -2.69
N MET A 60 -2.62 8.01 -2.67
CA MET A 60 -1.54 8.94 -2.36
C MET A 60 -1.94 9.91 -1.26
N GLU A 61 -1.00 10.26 -0.40
CA GLU A 61 -1.18 11.29 0.63
C GLU A 61 -0.01 12.26 0.60
N VAL A 62 -0.26 13.51 0.97
CA VAL A 62 0.82 14.49 1.07
C VAL A 62 1.71 14.12 2.25
N ALA A 63 2.99 13.91 1.98
CA ALA A 63 4.01 13.67 3.00
C ALA A 63 4.88 14.90 3.26
N ASP A 64 5.05 15.74 2.24
CA ASP A 64 5.83 16.97 2.29
C ASP A 64 5.14 18.01 1.39
N GLN A 65 4.64 19.08 2.00
CA GLN A 65 3.83 20.09 1.32
C GLN A 65 4.67 20.91 0.32
N ASP A 66 5.92 21.22 0.64
CA ASP A 66 6.80 22.05 -0.21
C ASP A 66 7.15 21.30 -1.50
N LYS A 67 7.38 19.98 -1.40
CA LYS A 67 7.66 19.13 -2.55
C LYS A 67 6.42 18.77 -3.36
N ALA A 68 5.26 18.70 -2.72
CA ALA A 68 3.99 18.43 -3.39
C ALA A 68 3.45 19.67 -4.13
N ALA A 69 3.79 20.88 -3.66
CA ALA A 69 3.26 22.14 -4.18
C ALA A 69 3.40 22.35 -5.70
N PRO A 70 4.52 22.03 -6.37
CA PRO A 70 4.64 22.19 -7.82
C PRO A 70 3.61 21.39 -8.60
N MET A 71 3.33 20.16 -8.16
CA MET A 71 2.35 19.29 -8.81
C MET A 71 0.91 19.74 -8.52
N GLN A 72 0.64 20.19 -7.29
CA GLN A 72 -0.66 20.77 -6.91
C GLN A 72 -0.94 22.08 -7.66
N ALA A 73 0.07 22.91 -7.90
CA ALA A 73 -0.10 24.16 -8.66
C ALA A 73 -0.45 23.91 -10.13
N GLN A 74 -0.05 22.76 -10.70
CA GLN A 74 -0.39 22.37 -12.06
C GLN A 74 -1.74 21.65 -12.17
N ILE A 75 -2.19 21.02 -11.08
CA ILE A 75 -3.41 20.22 -11.02
C ILE A 75 -4.36 20.89 -10.03
N ASP A 76 -5.34 21.64 -10.53
CA ASP A 76 -6.35 22.36 -9.72
C ASP A 76 -7.39 21.42 -9.07
N LEU A 77 -6.95 20.22 -8.67
CA LEU A 77 -7.74 19.17 -8.06
C LEU A 77 -6.89 18.42 -7.01
N PRO A 78 -7.48 17.94 -5.90
CA PRO A 78 -6.79 17.04 -5.00
C PRO A 78 -6.25 15.81 -5.75
N ILE A 79 -5.05 15.36 -5.42
CA ILE A 79 -4.36 14.31 -6.22
C ILE A 79 -5.20 13.04 -6.38
N ASN A 80 -5.87 12.58 -5.33
CA ASN A 80 -6.71 11.38 -5.40
C ASN A 80 -7.95 11.59 -6.30
N THR A 81 -8.42 12.83 -6.43
CA THR A 81 -9.46 13.20 -7.39
C THR A 81 -8.92 13.19 -8.82
N ALA A 82 -7.72 13.72 -9.05
CA ALA A 82 -7.10 13.62 -10.39
C ALA A 82 -6.86 12.15 -10.80
N LEU A 83 -6.41 11.31 -9.85
CA LEU A 83 -6.24 9.88 -10.08
C LEU A 83 -7.57 9.15 -10.38
N SER A 84 -8.68 9.55 -9.75
CA SER A 84 -10.01 8.98 -10.00
C SER A 84 -10.47 9.13 -11.44
N LEU A 85 -10.05 10.20 -12.13
CA LEU A 85 -10.34 10.40 -13.55
C LEU A 85 -9.59 9.43 -14.47
N LEU A 86 -8.44 8.91 -14.02
CA LEU A 86 -7.62 7.97 -14.79
C LEU A 86 -8.03 6.51 -14.58
N ARG A 87 -8.56 6.20 -13.39
CA ARG A 87 -9.00 4.86 -12.97
C ARG A 87 -10.16 4.34 -13.83
N ASP A 88 -10.21 3.04 -14.09
CA ASP A 88 -11.39 2.38 -14.67
C ASP A 88 -12.32 1.87 -13.56
N SER A 89 -13.37 1.12 -13.94
CA SER A 89 -14.34 0.53 -13.01
C SER A 89 -13.71 -0.42 -12.00
N ASP A 90 -12.56 -1.00 -12.33
CA ASP A 90 -11.82 -1.91 -11.46
C ASP A 90 -10.75 -1.17 -10.64
N ASP A 91 -10.74 0.17 -10.68
CA ASP A 91 -9.80 1.04 -10.00
C ASP A 91 -8.33 0.77 -10.43
N ILE A 92 -8.18 0.49 -11.74
CA ILE A 92 -6.90 0.30 -12.44
C ILE A 92 -6.56 1.54 -13.28
N ILE A 93 -5.32 1.99 -13.18
CA ILE A 93 -4.71 3.03 -14.02
C ILE A 93 -3.66 2.36 -14.90
N ALA A 94 -3.99 2.17 -16.18
CA ALA A 94 -3.02 1.75 -17.19
C ALA A 94 -2.42 2.98 -17.90
N LEU A 95 -1.11 3.15 -17.88
CA LEU A 95 -0.38 4.25 -18.50
C LEU A 95 0.64 3.70 -19.49
N SER A 96 0.75 4.36 -20.64
CA SER A 96 1.88 4.21 -21.55
C SER A 96 2.65 5.53 -21.50
N LEU A 97 3.87 5.47 -20.98
CA LEU A 97 4.75 6.62 -20.80
C LEU A 97 5.98 6.42 -21.70
N PRO A 98 5.95 6.92 -22.95
CA PRO A 98 7.15 6.98 -23.76
C PRO A 98 8.10 8.00 -23.13
N VAL A 99 9.37 7.64 -23.05
CA VAL A 99 10.46 8.49 -22.57
C VAL A 99 11.47 8.59 -23.72
N SER A 100 11.88 9.80 -24.06
CA SER A 100 12.84 10.03 -25.13
C SER A 100 13.74 11.20 -24.80
N GLY A 101 14.99 11.17 -25.24
CA GLY A 101 15.91 12.31 -25.16
C GLY A 101 17.28 11.94 -24.62
N PRO A 102 18.13 12.94 -24.32
CA PRO A 102 19.47 12.68 -23.79
C PRO A 102 19.42 11.88 -22.48
N LEU A 103 20.38 10.97 -22.28
CA LEU A 103 20.46 10.13 -21.06
C LEU A 103 20.50 10.93 -19.75
N ASP A 104 21.10 12.11 -19.78
CA ASP A 104 21.25 13.01 -18.64
C ASP A 104 20.03 13.90 -18.40
N ASN A 105 19.15 14.02 -19.39
CA ASN A 105 17.91 14.77 -19.28
C ASN A 105 16.83 14.18 -20.20
N PRO A 106 16.24 13.03 -19.85
CA PRO A 106 15.19 12.41 -20.66
C PRO A 106 13.85 13.15 -20.49
N GLN A 107 13.07 13.25 -21.55
CA GLN A 107 11.74 13.85 -21.54
C GLN A 107 10.65 12.77 -21.52
N ILE A 108 9.60 13.00 -20.74
CA ILE A 108 8.46 12.08 -20.59
C ILE A 108 7.27 12.56 -21.42
N GLY A 109 6.74 11.70 -22.28
CA GLY A 109 5.55 11.96 -23.09
C GLY A 109 4.26 11.74 -22.29
N ILE A 110 3.72 12.80 -21.69
CA ILE A 110 2.51 12.75 -20.85
C ILE A 110 1.18 12.89 -21.61
N GLY A 111 1.21 13.17 -22.92
CA GLY A 111 0.00 13.49 -23.71
C GLY A 111 -1.07 12.39 -23.70
N GLN A 112 -0.68 11.11 -23.69
CA GLN A 112 -1.64 9.99 -23.63
C GLN A 112 -2.33 9.88 -22.27
N VAL A 113 -1.66 10.28 -21.19
CA VAL A 113 -2.25 10.31 -19.84
C VAL A 113 -3.37 11.34 -19.77
N ILE A 114 -3.13 12.53 -20.33
CA ILE A 114 -4.11 13.64 -20.38
C ILE A 114 -5.34 13.23 -21.19
N ASN A 115 -5.15 12.68 -22.39
CA ASN A 115 -6.26 12.23 -23.24
C ASN A 115 -7.13 11.15 -22.59
N LYS A 116 -6.49 10.22 -21.86
CA LYS A 116 -7.20 9.16 -21.13
C LYS A 116 -8.06 9.72 -19.99
N ALA A 117 -7.57 10.73 -19.27
CA ALA A 117 -8.32 11.40 -18.20
C ALA A 117 -9.58 12.11 -18.76
N LEU A 118 -9.41 12.87 -19.86
CA LEU A 118 -10.51 13.61 -20.50
C LEU A 118 -11.61 12.70 -21.05
N GLY A 119 -11.23 11.58 -21.70
CA GLY A 119 -12.21 10.65 -22.28
C GLY A 119 -13.08 9.92 -21.25
N LYS A 120 -12.60 9.79 -20.01
CA LYS A 120 -13.31 9.08 -18.92
C LYS A 120 -14.17 9.99 -18.05
N ALA A 121 -13.82 11.27 -17.91
CA ALA A 121 -14.64 12.26 -17.20
C ALA A 121 -16.09 12.33 -17.73
N LEU A 122 -16.31 11.93 -18.99
CA LEU A 122 -17.62 11.88 -19.64
C LEU A 122 -18.44 10.60 -19.32
N LYS A 123 -17.87 9.59 -18.65
CA LYS A 123 -18.47 8.25 -18.50
C LYS A 123 -18.67 7.78 -17.06
N ALA A 124 -18.37 8.60 -16.06
CA ALA A 124 -18.34 8.14 -14.66
C ALA A 124 -19.68 8.34 -13.94
N THR A 125 -20.55 7.33 -13.97
CA THR A 125 -21.61 7.16 -12.95
C THR A 125 -21.83 5.68 -12.67
N VAL A 126 -21.29 5.16 -11.56
CA VAL A 126 -21.83 3.95 -10.92
C VAL A 126 -21.67 4.09 -9.41
N ALA A 127 -22.79 4.12 -8.69
CA ALA A 127 -22.81 3.99 -7.24
C ALA A 127 -23.02 2.51 -6.89
N THR A 128 -22.02 1.88 -6.28
CA THR A 128 -22.13 0.51 -5.80
C THR A 128 -22.73 0.53 -4.39
N THR A 129 -23.92 -0.06 -4.23
CA THR A 129 -24.58 -0.20 -2.92
C THR A 129 -24.11 -1.49 -2.24
N LEU A 130 -23.59 -1.41 -1.02
CA LEU A 130 -23.14 -2.57 -0.23
C LEU A 130 -24.22 -3.05 0.75
N THR A 131 -25.13 -3.92 0.35
CA THR A 131 -26.04 -4.59 1.31
C THR A 131 -25.40 -5.85 1.89
N ALA A 132 -25.05 -5.82 3.19
CA ALA A 132 -24.60 -6.99 3.93
C ALA A 132 -25.79 -7.89 4.27
N LEU A 133 -25.72 -9.18 3.90
CA LEU A 133 -26.79 -10.17 4.13
C LEU A 133 -26.36 -11.32 5.06
N PHE A 134 -25.20 -11.23 5.72
CA PHE A 134 -24.71 -12.28 6.62
C PHE A 134 -24.17 -11.69 7.92
N PRO A 135 -24.51 -12.24 9.11
CA PRO A 135 -23.87 -11.88 10.36
C PRO A 135 -22.46 -12.48 10.39
N VAL A 136 -21.45 -11.64 10.18
CA VAL A 136 -20.04 -11.99 10.41
C VAL A 136 -19.62 -11.37 11.73
N THR A 137 -19.16 -12.19 12.66
CA THR A 137 -18.73 -11.77 13.99
C THR A 137 -17.49 -10.89 13.83
N GLY A 138 -17.52 -9.68 14.39
CA GLY A 138 -16.42 -8.73 14.22
C GLY A 138 -16.38 -8.01 12.87
N VAL A 139 -17.47 -8.07 12.09
CA VAL A 139 -17.70 -7.16 10.96
C VAL A 139 -18.96 -6.34 11.23
N LEU A 140 -18.80 -5.02 11.34
CA LEU A 140 -19.91 -4.10 11.60
C LEU A 140 -20.26 -3.31 10.34
N VAL A 141 -21.55 -3.20 10.04
CA VAL A 141 -22.04 -2.28 9.00
C VAL A 141 -22.18 -0.89 9.62
N VAL A 142 -21.31 0.04 9.23
CA VAL A 142 -21.39 1.44 9.67
C VAL A 142 -22.00 2.26 8.54
N ALA A 143 -23.17 2.84 8.77
CA ALA A 143 -23.76 3.83 7.87
C ALA A 143 -23.08 5.19 8.10
N ASN A 144 -22.53 5.79 7.05
CA ASN A 144 -22.11 7.19 7.11
C ASN A 144 -23.28 8.12 6.71
N LEU A 145 -23.17 9.41 7.05
CA LEU A 145 -24.15 10.47 6.68
C LEU A 145 -24.47 10.53 5.18
N ALA A 146 -23.62 9.92 4.32
CA ALA A 146 -23.81 9.79 2.88
C ALA A 146 -24.59 8.52 2.43
N GLY A 147 -25.19 7.76 3.35
CA GLY A 147 -26.09 6.64 3.05
C GLY A 147 -25.41 5.37 2.50
N THR A 148 -24.08 5.35 2.37
CA THR A 148 -23.34 4.14 1.94
C THR A 148 -22.87 3.34 3.16
N PRO A 149 -23.36 2.10 3.35
CA PRO A 149 -22.85 1.20 4.38
C PRO A 149 -21.40 0.81 4.09
N LYS A 150 -20.52 0.97 5.08
CA LYS A 150 -19.14 0.46 5.05
C LYS A 150 -19.00 -0.71 6.01
N LEU A 151 -18.30 -1.77 5.60
CA LEU A 151 -17.94 -2.85 6.52
C LEU A 151 -16.70 -2.38 7.31
N LYS A 152 -16.77 -2.50 8.63
CA LYS A 152 -15.65 -2.31 9.54
C LYS A 152 -15.24 -3.68 10.08
N PHE A 153 -13.97 -4.03 9.93
CA PHE A 153 -13.42 -5.30 10.39
C PHE A 153 -12.70 -5.08 11.73
N ASN A 154 -12.79 -6.08 12.61
CA ASN A 154 -11.97 -6.12 13.81
C ASN A 154 -10.49 -6.32 13.44
N PRO A 155 -9.55 -5.74 14.21
CA PRO A 155 -8.14 -6.01 14.03
C PRO A 155 -7.80 -7.45 14.45
N VAL A 156 -6.81 -8.04 13.78
CA VAL A 156 -6.23 -9.33 14.15
C VAL A 156 -5.11 -9.09 15.15
N THR A 157 -5.31 -9.45 16.42
CA THR A 157 -4.32 -9.17 17.47
C THR A 157 -3.24 -10.25 17.54
N PHE A 158 -2.03 -9.84 17.91
CA PHE A 158 -0.87 -10.70 18.11
C PHE A 158 -0.31 -10.52 19.52
N ASP A 159 0.41 -11.53 20.00
CA ASP A 159 1.21 -11.41 21.22
C ASP A 159 2.45 -10.53 20.95
N PRO A 160 2.91 -9.74 21.94
CA PRO A 160 4.09 -8.89 21.78
C PRO A 160 5.34 -9.66 21.31
N GLY A 161 6.05 -9.09 20.33
CA GLY A 161 7.24 -9.69 19.71
C GLY A 161 6.97 -10.86 18.75
N GLN A 162 5.77 -11.43 18.75
CA GLN A 162 5.45 -12.65 18.00
C GLN A 162 4.79 -12.35 16.64
N ASP A 163 5.11 -13.14 15.61
CA ASP A 163 4.46 -13.12 14.30
C ASP A 163 3.70 -14.40 13.94
N ALA A 164 3.65 -15.36 14.87
CA ALA A 164 2.79 -16.54 14.77
C ALA A 164 1.32 -16.09 14.85
N LEU A 165 0.49 -16.60 13.94
CA LEU A 165 -0.94 -16.31 13.96
C LEU A 165 -1.57 -17.02 15.17
N PRO A 166 -2.18 -16.31 16.12
CA PRO A 166 -2.77 -16.96 17.29
C PRO A 166 -3.96 -17.83 16.88
N ASP A 167 -4.09 -19.02 17.45
CA ASP A 167 -5.21 -19.94 17.18
C ASP A 167 -6.57 -19.27 17.42
N ALA A 168 -6.66 -18.41 18.43
CA ALA A 168 -7.85 -17.63 18.74
C ALA A 168 -8.31 -16.70 17.60
N GLN A 169 -7.41 -16.32 16.68
CA GLN A 169 -7.71 -15.47 15.53
C GLN A 169 -8.10 -16.25 14.26
N THR A 170 -7.81 -17.55 14.20
CA THR A 170 -8.09 -18.37 13.01
C THR A 170 -9.58 -18.45 12.70
N ALA A 171 -10.42 -18.67 13.72
CA ALA A 171 -11.88 -18.72 13.56
C ALA A 171 -12.44 -17.39 12.99
N TYR A 172 -11.95 -16.25 13.46
CA TYR A 172 -12.34 -14.95 12.91
C TYR A 172 -11.92 -14.81 11.44
N LEU A 173 -10.68 -15.20 11.11
CA LEU A 173 -10.18 -15.16 9.74
C LEU A 173 -10.91 -16.13 8.80
N ASP A 174 -11.43 -17.24 9.30
CA ASP A 174 -12.30 -18.14 8.54
C ASP A 174 -13.62 -17.47 8.15
N GLU A 175 -14.22 -16.70 9.07
CA GLU A 175 -15.43 -15.91 8.78
C GLU A 175 -15.15 -14.78 7.77
N VAL A 176 -14.02 -14.08 7.92
CA VAL A 176 -13.56 -13.07 6.95
C VAL A 176 -13.36 -13.73 5.58
N ALA A 177 -12.78 -14.93 5.54
CA ALA A 177 -12.57 -15.65 4.30
C ALA A 177 -13.88 -16.08 3.63
N ALA A 178 -14.86 -16.56 4.41
CA ALA A 178 -16.19 -16.88 3.92
C ALA A 178 -16.88 -15.63 3.33
N LEU A 179 -16.77 -14.47 3.97
CA LEU A 179 -17.28 -13.21 3.46
C LEU A 179 -16.62 -12.82 2.12
N LEU A 180 -15.29 -12.93 2.03
CA LEU A 180 -14.56 -12.61 0.80
C LEU A 180 -14.91 -13.57 -0.34
N LYS A 181 -15.15 -14.86 -0.06
CA LYS A 181 -15.65 -15.82 -1.05
C LYS A 181 -17.06 -15.45 -1.54
N ALA A 182 -17.95 -15.11 -0.60
CA ALA A 182 -19.33 -14.71 -0.93
C ALA A 182 -19.42 -13.36 -1.66
N ARG A 183 -18.40 -12.49 -1.51
CA ARG A 183 -18.38 -11.15 -2.08
C ARG A 183 -17.08 -10.89 -2.86
N PRO A 184 -16.96 -11.36 -4.12
CA PRO A 184 -15.75 -11.20 -4.93
C PRO A 184 -15.29 -9.74 -5.14
N ALA A 185 -16.22 -8.79 -5.10
CA ALA A 185 -15.93 -7.37 -5.24
C ALA A 185 -15.33 -6.70 -3.98
N VAL A 186 -15.34 -7.38 -2.82
CA VAL A 186 -14.72 -6.83 -1.60
C VAL A 186 -13.21 -7.04 -1.66
N GLU A 187 -12.47 -5.98 -1.42
CA GLU A 187 -11.02 -5.95 -1.33
C GLU A 187 -10.64 -5.46 0.07
N LEU A 188 -9.54 -5.97 0.63
CA LEU A 188 -9.06 -5.57 1.95
C LEU A 188 -7.64 -5.00 1.89
N THR A 189 -7.33 -4.05 2.76
CA THR A 189 -5.98 -3.61 3.13
C THR A 189 -5.63 -4.20 4.47
N PHE A 190 -4.41 -4.70 4.61
CA PHE A 190 -3.84 -5.16 5.87
C PHE A 190 -2.69 -4.23 6.26
N CYS A 191 -2.76 -3.72 7.48
CA CYS A 191 -1.85 -2.72 8.01
C CYS A 191 -1.22 -3.21 9.32
N GLY A 192 0.09 -3.42 9.33
CA GLY A 192 0.81 -3.85 10.54
C GLY A 192 0.91 -2.70 11.54
N ARG A 193 0.44 -2.91 12.76
CA ARG A 193 0.59 -2.00 13.88
C ARG A 193 1.42 -2.69 14.96
N VAL A 194 2.64 -2.19 15.12
CA VAL A 194 3.56 -2.64 16.18
C VAL A 194 3.54 -1.64 17.32
N THR A 195 3.81 -2.08 18.54
CA THR A 195 3.65 -1.22 19.73
C THR A 195 4.90 -1.22 20.59
N GLU A 196 4.93 -0.38 21.62
CA GLU A 196 6.05 -0.39 22.57
C GLU A 196 6.18 -1.72 23.31
N ALA A 197 5.08 -2.46 23.50
CA ALA A 197 5.14 -3.83 24.03
C ALA A 197 5.95 -4.78 23.12
N ASP A 198 5.88 -4.60 21.78
CA ASP A 198 6.74 -5.35 20.85
C ASP A 198 8.21 -4.99 21.03
N ARG A 199 8.50 -3.71 21.28
CA ARG A 199 9.87 -3.23 21.51
C ARG A 199 10.46 -3.86 22.76
N GLU A 200 9.71 -3.87 23.85
CA GLU A 200 10.13 -4.48 25.11
C GLU A 200 10.36 -5.98 24.96
N ALA A 201 9.46 -6.69 24.27
CA ALA A 201 9.58 -8.12 24.02
C ALA A 201 10.84 -8.47 23.21
N LEU A 202 11.08 -7.76 22.09
CA LEU A 202 12.27 -8.00 21.25
C LEU A 202 13.58 -7.67 21.99
N ALA A 203 13.61 -6.58 22.78
CA ALA A 203 14.78 -6.23 23.58
C ALA A 203 15.10 -7.28 24.66
N GLY A 204 14.07 -7.96 25.20
CA GLY A 204 14.22 -9.09 26.12
C GLY A 204 14.82 -10.33 25.45
N GLU A 205 14.43 -10.64 24.21
CA GLU A 205 14.97 -11.77 23.44
C GLU A 205 16.46 -11.59 23.07
N ASP A 206 16.87 -10.35 22.77
CA ASP A 206 18.26 -10.01 22.47
C ASP A 206 19.16 -10.08 23.72
N ALA A 207 18.60 -9.74 24.89
CA ALA A 207 19.28 -9.89 26.17
C ALA A 207 19.55 -11.36 26.54
N GLU A 208 18.64 -12.28 26.19
CA GLU A 208 18.86 -13.72 26.35
C GLU A 208 19.87 -14.30 25.33
N LYS A 209 20.01 -13.66 24.16
CA LYS A 209 21.00 -14.03 23.13
C LYS A 209 22.38 -13.36 23.29
N GLY A 210 22.55 -12.51 24.32
CA GLY A 210 23.85 -11.98 24.73
C GLY A 210 24.36 -10.78 23.93
N GLU A 211 23.52 -10.08 23.17
CA GLU A 211 23.94 -8.90 22.41
C GLU A 211 23.49 -7.62 23.13
N LYS A 212 24.47 -6.82 23.61
CA LYS A 212 24.18 -5.61 24.40
C LYS A 212 23.58 -4.49 23.53
N PRO A 213 22.51 -3.80 23.95
CA PRO A 213 22.02 -2.62 23.26
C PRO A 213 22.96 -1.43 23.48
N LYS A 214 23.20 -0.65 22.42
CA LYS A 214 23.95 0.62 22.46
C LYS A 214 22.97 1.77 22.78
N PRO A 215 23.35 2.82 23.53
CA PRO A 215 22.40 3.82 23.99
C PRO A 215 21.89 4.69 22.82
N ALA A 216 20.60 5.02 22.86
CA ALA A 216 19.93 5.95 21.95
C ALA A 216 20.36 7.39 22.23
N GLY A 217 20.71 8.13 21.17
CA GLY A 217 21.03 9.55 21.21
C GLY A 217 20.15 10.33 20.23
N ASP A 218 19.44 11.30 20.80
CA ASP A 218 18.83 12.52 20.30
C ASP A 218 17.86 12.52 19.10
N GLU A 219 16.67 13.05 19.40
CA GLU A 219 15.58 13.42 18.52
C GLU A 219 16.01 14.43 17.44
N LYS A 220 15.97 13.98 16.19
CA LYS A 220 15.62 14.82 15.04
C LYS A 220 15.06 13.92 13.95
N ALA A 221 14.01 14.35 13.25
CA ALA A 221 13.33 13.58 12.21
C ALA A 221 14.33 12.87 11.27
N ALA A 222 14.53 11.57 11.51
CA ALA A 222 15.56 10.75 10.92
C ALA A 222 14.96 9.40 10.55
N GLU A 223 15.62 8.72 9.62
CA GLU A 223 15.34 7.34 9.25
C GLU A 223 15.07 6.48 10.49
N PRO A 224 14.13 5.51 10.43
CA PRO A 224 13.80 4.69 11.59
C PRO A 224 15.08 4.13 12.19
N SER A 225 15.24 4.26 13.51
CA SER A 225 16.39 3.67 14.20
C SER A 225 16.46 2.17 13.86
N VAL A 226 17.65 1.54 13.98
CA VAL A 226 17.78 0.10 13.68
C VAL A 226 16.76 -0.73 14.47
N ALA A 227 16.42 -0.31 15.69
CA ALA A 227 15.37 -0.90 16.51
C ALA A 227 13.95 -0.68 15.93
N ASP A 228 13.65 0.53 15.44
CA ASP A 228 12.36 0.82 14.80
C ASP A 228 12.21 0.07 13.47
N ALA A 229 13.28 -0.10 12.71
CA ALA A 229 13.26 -0.89 11.48
C ALA A 229 12.92 -2.35 11.75
N ALA A 230 13.47 -2.94 12.82
CA ALA A 230 13.14 -4.30 13.24
C ALA A 230 11.67 -4.45 13.67
N LEU A 231 11.12 -3.44 14.37
CA LEU A 231 9.71 -3.39 14.73
C LEU A 231 8.81 -3.29 13.50
N LEU A 232 9.09 -2.37 12.59
CA LEU A 232 8.30 -2.23 11.36
C LEU A 232 8.32 -3.52 10.53
N ALA A 233 9.48 -4.20 10.46
CA ALA A 233 9.60 -5.50 9.82
C ALA A 233 8.79 -6.60 10.54
N LEU A 234 8.63 -6.55 11.87
CA LEU A 234 7.73 -7.45 12.60
C LEU A 234 6.26 -7.21 12.18
N GLY A 235 5.86 -5.96 12.03
CA GLY A 235 4.54 -5.59 11.48
C GLY A 235 4.30 -6.19 10.09
N ASP A 236 5.28 -6.08 9.20
CA ASP A 236 5.21 -6.62 7.84
C ASP A 236 5.09 -8.16 7.86
N ARG A 237 5.84 -8.85 8.74
CA ARG A 237 5.74 -10.32 8.90
C ARG A 237 4.35 -10.75 9.36
N ARG A 238 3.73 -10.03 10.30
CA ARG A 238 2.35 -10.30 10.76
C ARG A 238 1.33 -10.11 9.64
N VAL A 239 1.43 -9.02 8.87
CA VAL A 239 0.57 -8.79 7.69
C VAL A 239 0.69 -9.95 6.72
N ASN A 240 1.92 -10.38 6.42
CA ASN A 240 2.18 -11.50 5.52
C ASN A 240 1.60 -12.81 6.07
N ARG A 241 1.70 -13.05 7.39
CA ARG A 241 1.12 -14.22 8.05
C ARG A 241 -0.40 -14.29 7.87
N VAL A 242 -1.10 -13.18 8.11
CA VAL A 242 -2.57 -13.08 7.93
C VAL A 242 -2.95 -13.31 6.47
N LYS A 243 -2.30 -12.62 5.52
CA LYS A 243 -2.57 -12.77 4.09
C LYS A 243 -2.35 -14.22 3.63
N ARG A 244 -1.23 -14.83 4.03
CA ARG A 244 -0.93 -16.23 3.70
C ARG A 244 -1.96 -17.19 4.26
N TYR A 245 -2.43 -17.00 5.50
CA TYR A 245 -3.51 -17.82 6.03
C TYR A 245 -4.77 -17.76 5.15
N LEU A 246 -5.19 -16.56 4.76
CA LEU A 246 -6.35 -16.35 3.89
C LEU A 246 -6.16 -16.93 2.48
N VAL A 247 -4.96 -16.90 1.93
CA VAL A 247 -4.67 -17.46 0.59
C VAL A 247 -4.50 -18.98 0.66
N ASP A 248 -3.63 -19.47 1.53
CA ASP A 248 -3.19 -20.87 1.58
C ASP A 248 -4.29 -21.77 2.15
N ALA A 249 -4.95 -21.36 3.25
CA ALA A 249 -6.00 -22.17 3.89
C ALA A 249 -7.37 -22.04 3.20
N HIS A 250 -7.64 -20.90 2.54
CA HIS A 250 -8.96 -20.60 1.99
C HIS A 250 -9.01 -20.39 0.48
N SER A 251 -7.89 -20.50 -0.23
CA SER A 251 -7.80 -20.31 -1.69
C SER A 251 -8.35 -18.96 -2.17
N LEU A 252 -8.18 -17.91 -1.36
CA LEU A 252 -8.56 -16.56 -1.77
C LEU A 252 -7.54 -15.97 -2.74
N GLU A 253 -8.02 -15.20 -3.70
CA GLU A 253 -7.15 -14.55 -4.70
C GLU A 253 -6.27 -13.48 -4.03
N PRO A 254 -4.93 -13.58 -4.12
CA PRO A 254 -4.03 -12.58 -3.55
C PRO A 254 -4.27 -11.17 -4.09
N ALA A 255 -4.83 -11.08 -5.30
CA ALA A 255 -5.10 -9.80 -5.96
C ALA A 255 -6.12 -8.91 -5.23
N ARG A 256 -6.90 -9.48 -4.31
CA ARG A 256 -7.92 -8.78 -3.52
C ARG A 256 -7.42 -8.31 -2.16
N MET A 257 -6.15 -8.55 -1.85
CA MET A 257 -5.52 -8.26 -0.57
C MET A 257 -4.31 -7.35 -0.77
N PHE A 258 -4.41 -6.15 -0.23
CA PHE A 258 -3.37 -5.12 -0.34
C PHE A 258 -2.69 -4.91 1.01
N GLU A 259 -1.49 -4.36 0.96
CA GLU A 259 -0.74 -4.00 2.15
C GLU A 259 -0.67 -2.47 2.25
N CYS A 260 -0.60 -1.98 3.48
CA CYS A 260 -0.19 -0.60 3.73
C CYS A 260 1.15 -0.59 4.47
N LYS A 261 1.74 0.59 4.63
CA LYS A 261 2.97 0.73 5.40
C LYS A 261 2.71 0.41 6.88
N SER A 262 3.47 -0.53 7.43
CA SER A 262 3.46 -0.80 8.86
C SER A 262 3.87 0.46 9.65
N ALA A 263 3.30 0.65 10.83
CA ALA A 263 3.58 1.79 11.68
C ALA A 263 3.67 1.39 13.15
N ILE A 264 4.41 2.18 13.91
CA ILE A 264 4.47 2.08 15.37
C ILE A 264 3.26 2.83 15.93
N ASP A 265 2.42 2.13 16.68
CA ASP A 265 1.31 2.67 17.45
C ASP A 265 1.79 2.96 18.87
N THR A 266 1.83 4.25 19.21
CA THR A 266 2.31 4.76 20.50
C THR A 266 1.17 4.94 21.51
N GLY A 267 -0.02 4.39 21.25
CA GLY A 267 -1.11 4.39 22.22
C GLY A 267 -0.74 3.62 23.48
N THR A 268 -1.07 4.16 24.66
CA THR A 268 -0.70 3.58 25.97
C THR A 268 -1.22 2.17 26.21
N ASP A 269 -2.35 1.81 25.59
CA ASP A 269 -2.96 0.46 25.68
C ASP A 269 -3.03 -0.23 24.31
N ALA A 270 -2.22 0.24 23.35
CA ALA A 270 -2.20 -0.33 22.01
C ALA A 270 -1.71 -1.78 22.08
N ARG A 271 -2.52 -2.71 21.57
CA ARG A 271 -2.10 -4.10 21.39
C ARG A 271 -1.46 -4.28 20.02
N PRO A 272 -0.41 -5.11 19.90
CA PRO A 272 0.12 -5.49 18.60
C PRO A 272 -0.96 -6.10 17.71
N HIS A 273 -1.14 -5.59 16.49
CA HIS A 273 -2.21 -6.07 15.64
C HIS A 273 -1.98 -5.83 14.15
N VAL A 274 -2.77 -6.53 13.33
CA VAL A 274 -2.98 -6.20 11.92
C VAL A 274 -4.37 -5.57 11.80
N GLU A 275 -4.40 -4.30 11.42
CA GLU A 275 -5.63 -3.59 11.11
C GLU A 275 -6.15 -4.03 9.74
N VAL A 276 -7.45 -4.29 9.65
CA VAL A 276 -8.11 -4.78 8.43
C VAL A 276 -9.07 -3.70 7.93
N LEU A 277 -8.78 -3.16 6.75
CA LEU A 277 -9.49 -2.02 6.16
C LEU A 277 -10.09 -2.39 4.80
N MET A 278 -11.14 -1.69 4.38
CA MET A 278 -11.63 -1.72 2.99
C MET A 278 -11.02 -0.60 2.15
#